data_AF-A0A135HTL2-F1
#
_entry.id   AF-A0A135HTL2-F1
#
_cell.length_a   1.000
_cell.length_b   1.000
_cell.length_c   1.000
_cell.angle_alpha   90.00
_cell.angle_beta   90.00
_cell.angle_gamma   90.00
#
_symmetry.space_group_name_H-M   'P 1'
#
loop_
_entity.id
_entity.type
_entity.pdbx_description
1 polymer ?
#
loop_
_entity_poly.entity_id
_entity_poly.type
_entity_poly.pdbx_seq_one_letter_code
_entity_poly.pdbx_strand_id
1 'polypeptide(L)'
;MALGDQEKTSRAAEAFDRELLDLPSTARWREWMNRVEAVIFAASDPVSLEMLQRLVGRDCSIELLIEDIREELRTRPYDIVHVAGGFQHRTRPAYASAIRAASDADEAMTGLSPAQALVLMTIAYFQPLTRTELSAFIGREVSRDAIAQLRHAGFITSGPRSPQPGAPYTYITTDAFLSHFGFETLRDLPDIEKLEDAGLLDKEKLLANIPGAMDAVHEEEDEIG
;
A
#
# COMPACT_ATOMS: atom_id res chain seq x y z
N MET A 1 18.95 27.20 1.78
CA MET A 1 18.18 26.98 0.55
C MET A 1 16.77 26.43 0.82
N ALA A 2 16.16 26.74 1.98
CA ALA A 2 14.88 26.14 2.41
C ALA A 2 13.77 27.17 2.70
N LEU A 3 13.99 28.46 2.46
CA LEU A 3 12.97 29.51 2.68
C LEU A 3 12.12 29.82 1.43
N GLY A 4 12.55 29.43 0.24
CA GLY A 4 11.88 29.80 -1.02
C GLY A 4 10.69 28.91 -1.43
N ASP A 5 10.55 27.71 -0.88
CA ASP A 5 9.48 26.77 -1.24
C ASP A 5 8.19 27.03 -0.46
N GLN A 6 8.32 27.45 0.81
CA GLN A 6 7.18 27.74 1.69
C GLN A 6 6.42 29.01 1.23
N GLU A 7 7.12 30.03 0.72
CA GLU A 7 6.51 31.26 0.18
C GLU A 7 5.75 31.05 -1.14
N LYS A 8 6.22 30.14 -2.01
CA LYS A 8 5.54 29.82 -3.28
C LYS A 8 4.24 29.06 -3.07
N THR A 9 4.24 28.08 -2.16
CA THR A 9 3.02 27.34 -1.80
C THR A 9 1.98 28.24 -1.12
N SER A 10 2.43 29.18 -0.28
CA SER A 10 1.55 30.14 0.40
C SER A 10 0.82 31.07 -0.58
N ARG A 11 1.49 31.56 -1.62
CA ARG A 11 0.91 32.51 -2.59
C ARG A 11 -0.03 31.85 -3.61
N ALA A 12 0.17 30.56 -3.91
CA ALA A 12 -0.73 29.80 -4.78
C ALA A 12 -2.07 29.47 -4.09
N ALA A 13 -2.04 29.21 -2.77
CA ALA A 13 -3.23 28.93 -1.98
C ALA A 13 -4.17 30.15 -1.85
N GLU A 14 -3.64 31.37 -1.88
CA GLU A 14 -4.44 32.62 -1.82
C GLU A 14 -5.23 32.92 -3.11
N ALA A 15 -4.91 32.25 -4.23
CA ALA A 15 -5.59 32.43 -5.51
C ALA A 15 -6.57 31.29 -5.87
N PHE A 16 -6.60 30.21 -5.10
CA PHE A 16 -7.44 29.05 -5.39
C PHE A 16 -8.74 29.12 -4.60
N ASP A 17 -9.84 29.51 -5.27
CA ASP A 17 -11.16 29.47 -4.68
C ASP A 17 -11.66 28.02 -4.57
N ARG A 18 -11.54 27.47 -3.36
CA ARG A 18 -12.07 26.14 -3.03
C ARG A 18 -13.57 26.15 -2.72
N GLU A 19 -14.12 27.28 -2.27
CA GLU A 19 -15.49 27.33 -1.76
C GLU A 19 -16.50 27.52 -2.88
N LEU A 20 -16.12 28.20 -3.97
CA LEU A 20 -16.95 28.37 -5.18
C LEU A 20 -18.33 28.93 -4.83
N LEU A 21 -18.36 29.92 -3.94
CA LEU A 21 -19.61 30.46 -3.37
C LEU A 21 -20.45 31.19 -4.40
N ASP A 22 -19.84 31.62 -5.50
CA ASP A 22 -20.47 32.25 -6.65
C ASP A 22 -21.25 31.26 -7.54
N LEU A 23 -20.96 29.96 -7.44
CA LEU A 23 -21.65 28.92 -8.19
C LEU A 23 -22.89 28.37 -7.45
N PRO A 24 -23.97 28.01 -8.18
CA PRO A 24 -25.05 27.17 -7.66
C PRO A 24 -24.51 25.83 -7.13
N SER A 25 -25.20 25.24 -6.15
CA SER A 25 -24.75 24.02 -5.46
C SER A 25 -24.42 22.84 -6.39
N THR A 26 -25.23 22.61 -7.43
CA THR A 26 -25.00 21.52 -8.39
C THR A 26 -23.78 21.77 -9.27
N ALA A 27 -23.57 23.01 -9.73
CA ALA A 27 -22.41 23.40 -10.53
C ALA A 27 -21.13 23.36 -9.68
N ARG A 28 -21.23 23.75 -8.40
CA ARG A 28 -20.15 23.67 -7.42
C ARG A 28 -19.69 22.23 -7.19
N TRP A 29 -20.64 21.33 -6.93
CA TRP A 29 -20.35 19.90 -6.75
C TRP A 29 -19.65 19.32 -7.97
N ARG A 30 -20.16 19.63 -9.18
CA ARG A 30 -19.55 19.18 -10.43
C ARG A 30 -18.12 19.68 -10.59
N GLU A 31 -17.86 20.94 -10.26
CA GLU A 31 -16.51 21.50 -10.35
C GLU A 31 -15.55 20.85 -9.33
N TRP A 32 -16.02 20.56 -8.11
CA TRP A 32 -15.23 19.81 -7.14
C TRP A 32 -14.92 18.39 -7.62
N MET A 33 -15.89 17.68 -8.23
CA MET A 33 -15.65 16.37 -8.86
C MET A 33 -14.52 16.46 -9.90
N ASN A 34 -14.60 17.42 -10.81
CA ASN A 34 -13.57 17.61 -11.85
C ASN A 34 -12.18 17.88 -11.25
N ARG A 35 -12.09 18.71 -10.21
CA ARG A 35 -10.83 19.03 -9.54
C ARG A 35 -10.20 17.82 -8.88
N VAL A 36 -11.01 17.06 -8.15
CA VAL A 36 -10.57 15.83 -7.47
C VAL A 36 -10.12 14.79 -8.47
N GLU A 37 -10.95 14.50 -9.49
CA GLU A 37 -10.61 13.55 -10.55
C GLU A 37 -9.34 13.95 -11.29
N ALA A 38 -9.20 15.24 -11.66
CA ALA A 38 -8.01 15.74 -12.35
C ALA A 38 -6.72 15.58 -11.52
N VAL A 39 -6.78 15.83 -10.20
CA VAL A 39 -5.63 15.65 -9.32
C VAL A 39 -5.28 14.17 -9.16
N ILE A 40 -6.27 13.30 -8.97
CA ILE A 40 -6.03 11.85 -8.87
C ILE A 40 -5.47 11.31 -10.19
N PHE A 41 -5.96 11.81 -11.33
CA PHE A 41 -5.50 11.41 -12.66
C PHE A 41 -4.05 11.84 -12.93
N ALA A 42 -3.67 13.03 -12.48
CA ALA A 42 -2.31 13.55 -12.67
C ALA A 42 -1.28 12.93 -11.71
N ALA A 43 -1.71 12.31 -10.61
CA ALA A 43 -0.83 11.77 -9.58
C ALA A 43 -0.22 10.42 -9.99
N SER A 44 1.09 10.25 -9.77
CA SER A 44 1.79 8.97 -9.89
C SER A 44 1.48 8.01 -8.73
N ASP A 45 1.20 8.58 -7.56
CA ASP A 45 1.01 7.88 -6.29
C ASP A 45 -0.39 8.14 -5.72
N PRO A 46 -0.91 7.28 -4.81
CA PRO A 46 -2.19 7.51 -4.17
C PRO A 46 -2.28 8.89 -3.50
N VAL A 47 -3.38 9.60 -3.76
CA VAL A 47 -3.60 10.95 -3.23
C VAL A 47 -4.34 10.86 -1.89
N SER A 48 -3.73 11.40 -0.83
CA SER A 48 -4.33 11.35 0.50
C SER A 48 -5.62 12.17 0.60
N LEU A 49 -6.51 11.74 1.49
CA LEU A 49 -7.74 12.47 1.81
C LEU A 49 -7.46 13.95 2.19
N GLU A 50 -6.40 14.17 2.96
CA GLU A 50 -5.98 15.52 3.37
C GLU A 50 -5.63 16.43 2.20
N MET A 51 -5.03 15.88 1.14
CA MET A 51 -4.72 16.63 -0.08
C MET A 51 -5.99 16.94 -0.85
N LEU A 52 -6.89 15.95 -1.01
CA LEU A 52 -8.16 16.14 -1.71
C LEU A 52 -9.05 17.18 -1.00
N GLN A 53 -9.07 17.20 0.34
CA GLN A 53 -9.80 18.20 1.12
C GLN A 53 -9.33 19.63 0.86
N ARG A 54 -8.10 19.84 0.35
CA ARG A 54 -7.59 21.17 -0.01
C ARG A 54 -8.17 21.69 -1.34
N LEU A 55 -8.82 20.83 -2.13
CA LEU A 55 -9.36 21.14 -3.45
C LEU A 55 -10.83 21.59 -3.43
N VAL A 56 -11.52 21.28 -2.33
CA VAL A 56 -12.97 21.44 -2.17
C VAL A 56 -13.33 22.34 -0.99
N GLY A 57 -14.58 22.74 -0.89
CA GLY A 57 -15.10 23.53 0.22
C GLY A 57 -15.01 22.76 1.55
N ARG A 58 -14.93 23.49 2.67
CA ARG A 58 -14.68 22.90 4.01
C ARG A 58 -15.69 21.82 4.42
N ASP A 59 -16.94 21.97 4.02
CA ASP A 59 -18.04 21.06 4.40
C ASP A 59 -18.30 19.96 3.36
N CYS A 60 -17.49 19.88 2.31
CA CYS A 60 -17.63 18.85 1.27
C CYS A 60 -17.05 17.52 1.77
N SER A 61 -17.85 16.45 1.72
CA SER A 61 -17.38 15.08 1.92
C SER A 61 -16.72 14.58 0.63
N ILE A 62 -15.43 14.24 0.75
CA ILE A 62 -14.67 13.64 -0.34
C ILE A 62 -15.19 12.25 -0.68
N GLU A 63 -15.65 11.49 0.31
CA GLU A 63 -16.14 10.12 0.13
C GLU A 63 -17.37 10.09 -0.79
N LEU A 64 -18.36 10.95 -0.53
CA LEU A 64 -19.54 11.09 -1.38
C LEU A 64 -19.18 11.58 -2.79
N LEU A 65 -18.22 12.50 -2.87
CA LEU A 65 -17.75 13.04 -4.14
C LEU A 65 -17.04 11.98 -4.99
N ILE A 66 -16.22 11.13 -4.36
CA ILE A 66 -15.59 9.98 -5.02
C ILE A 66 -16.64 8.95 -5.44
N GLU A 67 -17.67 8.71 -4.64
CA GLU A 67 -18.78 7.81 -5.00
C GLU A 67 -19.48 8.26 -6.29
N ASP A 68 -19.80 9.55 -6.39
CA ASP A 68 -20.39 10.13 -7.60
C ASP A 68 -19.44 10.04 -8.81
N ILE A 69 -18.14 10.28 -8.62
CA ILE A 69 -17.15 10.09 -9.70
C ILE A 69 -17.14 8.63 -10.15
N ARG A 70 -17.10 7.68 -9.22
CA ARG A 70 -17.11 6.23 -9.53
C ARG A 70 -18.34 5.82 -10.32
N GLU A 71 -19.51 6.35 -9.99
CA GLU A 71 -20.75 6.08 -10.75
C GLU A 71 -20.61 6.53 -12.21
N GLU A 72 -20.01 7.70 -12.48
CA GLU A 72 -19.72 8.16 -13.86
C GLU A 72 -18.67 7.30 -14.57
N LEU A 73 -17.71 6.75 -13.82
CA LEU A 73 -16.67 5.88 -14.35
C LEU A 73 -17.15 4.45 -14.62
N ARG A 74 -18.39 4.09 -14.31
CA ARG A 74 -18.88 2.69 -14.44
C ARG A 74 -18.71 2.07 -15.82
N THR A 75 -18.81 2.87 -16.87
CA THR A 75 -18.66 2.42 -18.26
C THR A 75 -17.22 2.54 -18.80
N ARG A 76 -16.30 3.08 -18.00
CA ARG A 76 -14.89 3.31 -18.35
C ARG A 76 -14.03 2.06 -18.04
N PRO A 77 -12.87 1.91 -18.69
CA PRO A 77 -11.96 0.78 -18.46
C PRO A 77 -11.07 0.96 -17.21
N TYR A 78 -11.32 2.00 -16.43
CA TYR A 78 -10.59 2.36 -15.21
C TYR A 78 -11.57 2.85 -14.15
N ASP A 79 -11.10 2.91 -12.92
CA ASP A 79 -11.86 3.33 -11.75
C ASP A 79 -10.92 4.09 -10.79
N ILE A 80 -11.49 4.69 -9.75
CA ILE A 80 -10.72 5.21 -8.61
C ILE A 80 -10.80 4.19 -7.48
N VAL A 81 -9.66 3.75 -6.96
CA VAL A 81 -9.58 2.82 -5.82
C VAL A 81 -8.96 3.51 -4.61
N HIS A 82 -9.29 3.03 -3.41
CA HIS A 82 -8.63 3.45 -2.18
C HIS A 82 -7.53 2.43 -1.87
N VAL A 83 -6.27 2.88 -1.79
CA VAL A 83 -5.07 2.06 -1.60
C VAL A 83 -4.00 2.87 -0.88
N ALA A 84 -3.21 2.23 -0.01
CA ALA A 84 -2.18 2.88 0.80
C ALA A 84 -2.67 4.16 1.50
N GLY A 85 -3.91 4.15 2.01
CA GLY A 85 -4.55 5.30 2.67
C GLY A 85 -4.90 6.50 1.77
N GLY A 86 -4.89 6.34 0.45
CA GLY A 86 -5.22 7.39 -0.51
C GLY A 86 -5.99 6.87 -1.73
N PHE A 87 -6.42 7.79 -2.59
CA PHE A 87 -7.17 7.47 -3.80
C PHE A 87 -6.28 7.48 -5.04
N GLN A 88 -6.45 6.50 -5.92
CA GLN A 88 -5.67 6.39 -7.16
C GLN A 88 -6.52 5.86 -8.32
N HIS A 89 -6.26 6.35 -9.53
CA HIS A 89 -6.80 5.73 -10.73
C HIS A 89 -6.13 4.37 -11.00
N ARG A 90 -6.95 3.36 -11.27
CA ARG A 90 -6.50 2.03 -11.69
C ARG A 90 -7.32 1.53 -12.87
N THR A 91 -6.66 0.84 -13.79
CA THR A 91 -7.35 0.10 -14.84
C THR A 91 -8.08 -1.10 -14.26
N ARG A 92 -9.19 -1.48 -14.89
CA ARG A 92 -9.95 -2.66 -14.46
C ARG A 92 -9.19 -3.95 -14.80
N PRO A 93 -9.22 -4.98 -13.94
CA PRO A 93 -8.49 -6.24 -14.17
C PRO A 93 -8.78 -6.92 -15.50
N ALA A 94 -10.00 -6.75 -16.04
CA ALA A 94 -10.41 -7.28 -17.35
C ALA A 94 -9.50 -6.82 -18.52
N TYR A 95 -8.77 -5.71 -18.37
CA TYR A 95 -7.90 -5.16 -19.42
C TYR A 95 -6.42 -5.47 -19.20
N ALA A 96 -6.07 -6.28 -18.20
CA ALA A 96 -4.67 -6.56 -17.86
C ALA A 96 -3.89 -7.21 -19.02
N SER A 97 -4.53 -8.07 -19.82
CA SER A 97 -3.90 -8.68 -21.01
C SER A 97 -3.54 -7.65 -22.08
N ALA A 98 -4.43 -6.70 -22.35
CA ALA A 98 -4.20 -5.63 -23.32
C ALA A 98 -3.06 -4.69 -22.87
N ILE A 99 -3.02 -4.34 -21.58
CA ILE A 99 -1.95 -3.51 -21.01
C ILE A 99 -0.60 -4.22 -21.11
N ARG A 100 -0.54 -5.51 -20.78
CA ARG A 100 0.70 -6.31 -20.92
C ARG A 100 1.16 -6.39 -22.37
N ALA A 101 0.24 -6.57 -23.32
CA ALA A 101 0.59 -6.63 -24.73
C ALA A 101 1.15 -5.30 -25.29
N ALA A 102 0.77 -4.16 -24.71
CA ALA A 102 1.23 -2.84 -25.12
C ALA A 102 2.52 -2.38 -24.39
N SER A 103 2.88 -3.06 -23.32
CA SER A 103 4.09 -2.75 -22.57
C SER A 103 5.21 -3.61 -23.14
N ASP A 104 6.29 -3.01 -23.65
CA ASP A 104 7.55 -3.70 -23.98
C ASP A 104 8.25 -4.27 -22.72
N ALA A 105 7.53 -4.35 -21.59
CA ALA A 105 7.93 -5.01 -20.37
C ALA A 105 7.83 -6.53 -20.54
N ASP A 106 8.59 -7.05 -21.51
CA ASP A 106 9.18 -8.37 -21.40
C ASP A 106 9.99 -8.40 -20.08
N GLU A 107 9.66 -9.34 -19.21
CA GLU A 107 10.41 -9.75 -18.00
C GLU A 107 10.58 -8.74 -16.84
N ALA A 108 10.61 -7.41 -17.04
CA ALA A 108 10.80 -6.46 -15.93
C ALA A 108 9.58 -6.36 -14.99
N MET A 109 8.39 -6.69 -15.50
CA MET A 109 7.14 -6.80 -14.73
C MET A 109 6.79 -8.24 -14.32
N THR A 110 7.60 -9.24 -14.73
CA THR A 110 7.56 -10.58 -14.11
C THR A 110 8.39 -10.48 -12.85
N GLY A 111 7.83 -9.93 -11.78
CA GLY A 111 7.00 -10.72 -10.91
C GLY A 111 7.94 -11.34 -9.90
N LEU A 112 7.81 -10.93 -8.63
CA LEU A 112 8.63 -11.44 -7.54
C LEU A 112 8.82 -12.96 -7.68
N SER A 113 10.08 -13.41 -7.74
CA SER A 113 10.34 -14.85 -7.73
C SER A 113 9.66 -15.48 -6.50
N PRO A 114 9.33 -16.77 -6.51
CA PRO A 114 8.68 -17.40 -5.35
C PRO A 114 9.45 -17.19 -4.03
N ALA A 115 10.78 -17.14 -4.10
CA ALA A 115 11.62 -16.82 -2.95
C ALA A 115 11.48 -15.36 -2.48
N GLN A 116 11.46 -14.40 -3.41
CA GLN A 116 11.25 -12.98 -3.09
C GLN A 116 9.85 -12.71 -2.56
N ALA A 117 8.83 -13.34 -3.16
CA ALA A 117 7.46 -13.24 -2.71
C ALA A 117 7.33 -13.75 -1.26
N LEU A 118 7.93 -14.90 -0.94
CA LEU A 118 7.93 -15.43 0.42
C LEU A 118 8.61 -14.49 1.42
N VAL A 119 9.78 -13.95 1.07
CA VAL A 119 10.49 -12.97 1.92
C VAL A 119 9.62 -11.73 2.14
N LEU A 120 9.04 -11.18 1.07
CA LEU A 120 8.21 -9.99 1.14
C LEU A 120 6.95 -10.22 2.00
N MET A 121 6.26 -11.35 1.83
CA MET A 121 5.08 -11.68 2.62
C MET A 121 5.46 -11.89 4.09
N THR A 122 6.57 -12.58 4.38
CA THR A 122 7.04 -12.73 5.76
C THR A 122 7.30 -11.37 6.42
N ILE A 123 7.91 -10.42 5.70
CA ILE A 123 8.05 -9.05 6.19
C ILE A 123 6.67 -8.40 6.39
N ALA A 124 5.75 -8.51 5.43
CA ALA A 124 4.43 -7.88 5.51
C ALA A 124 3.64 -8.29 6.77
N TYR A 125 3.62 -9.59 7.09
CA TYR A 125 2.88 -10.13 8.23
C TYR A 125 3.56 -9.90 9.58
N PHE A 126 4.90 -9.93 9.64
CA PHE A 126 5.62 -10.01 10.91
C PHE A 126 6.55 -8.83 11.19
N GLN A 127 6.55 -7.81 10.33
CA GLN A 127 7.36 -6.60 10.53
C GLN A 127 7.13 -5.96 11.92
N PRO A 128 8.18 -5.35 12.51
CA PRO A 128 9.54 -5.21 11.97
C PRO A 128 10.43 -6.45 12.23
N LEU A 129 11.12 -6.96 11.19
CA LEU A 129 12.03 -8.12 11.30
C LEU A 129 13.45 -7.85 10.80
N THR A 130 14.45 -8.42 11.47
CA THR A 130 15.85 -8.47 11.00
C THR A 130 16.04 -9.55 9.93
N ARG A 131 17.16 -9.49 9.18
CA ARG A 131 17.50 -10.55 8.20
C ARG A 131 17.66 -11.92 8.85
N THR A 132 18.17 -11.96 10.08
CA THR A 132 18.37 -13.20 10.82
C THR A 132 17.02 -13.81 11.21
N GLU A 133 16.11 -13.02 11.78
CA GLU A 133 14.75 -13.47 12.10
C GLU A 133 14.01 -13.91 10.84
N LEU A 134 14.10 -13.16 9.73
CA LEU A 134 13.53 -13.57 8.45
C LEU A 134 14.04 -14.94 7.97
N SER A 135 15.34 -15.19 8.12
CA SER A 135 15.95 -16.48 7.75
C SER A 135 15.45 -17.62 8.64
N ALA A 136 15.21 -17.34 9.92
CA ALA A 136 14.62 -18.31 10.85
C ALA A 136 13.17 -18.63 10.45
N PHE A 137 12.32 -17.63 10.24
CA PHE A 137 10.92 -17.82 9.82
C PHE A 137 10.81 -18.66 8.53
N ILE A 138 11.68 -18.38 7.55
CA ILE A 138 11.63 -19.04 6.25
C ILE A 138 12.33 -20.42 6.26
N GLY A 139 13.09 -20.74 7.31
CA GLY A 139 13.82 -22.00 7.44
C GLY A 139 15.05 -22.14 6.52
N ARG A 140 15.50 -21.04 5.90
CA ARG A 140 16.71 -20.98 5.06
C ARG A 140 17.30 -19.58 5.05
N GLU A 141 18.60 -19.47 4.75
CA GLU A 141 19.27 -18.18 4.70
C GLU A 141 18.66 -17.26 3.62
N VAL A 142 18.25 -16.05 4.05
CA VAL A 142 17.81 -14.99 3.15
C VAL A 142 19.03 -14.22 2.63
N SER A 143 19.22 -14.27 1.31
CA SER A 143 20.33 -13.58 0.66
C SER A 143 20.19 -12.06 0.77
N ARG A 144 21.31 -11.36 0.89
CA ARG A 144 21.31 -9.89 0.88
C ARG A 144 20.80 -9.31 -0.43
N ASP A 145 21.03 -10.04 -1.51
CA ASP A 145 20.60 -9.67 -2.85
C ASP A 145 19.07 -9.68 -2.98
N ALA A 146 18.39 -10.68 -2.42
CA ALA A 146 16.92 -10.70 -2.40
C ALA A 146 16.34 -9.47 -1.68
N ILE A 147 16.90 -9.10 -0.53
CA ILE A 147 16.51 -7.89 0.21
C ILE A 147 16.82 -6.62 -0.60
N ALA A 148 17.97 -6.56 -1.26
CA ALA A 148 18.35 -5.42 -2.08
C ALA A 148 17.40 -5.24 -3.27
N GLN A 149 17.00 -6.32 -3.93
CA GLN A 149 16.03 -6.30 -5.02
C GLN A 149 14.63 -5.86 -4.54
N LEU A 150 14.13 -6.39 -3.41
CA LEU A 150 12.86 -5.96 -2.83
C LEU A 150 12.86 -4.47 -2.46
N ARG A 151 13.99 -3.98 -1.93
CA ARG A 151 14.17 -2.56 -1.63
C ARG A 151 14.26 -1.71 -2.90
N HIS A 152 14.94 -2.18 -3.93
CA HIS A 152 15.05 -1.49 -5.22
C HIS A 152 13.70 -1.39 -5.93
N ALA A 153 12.88 -2.45 -5.85
CA ALA A 153 11.50 -2.46 -6.29
C ALA A 153 10.57 -1.59 -5.42
N GLY A 154 11.09 -1.02 -4.33
CA GLY A 154 10.36 -0.10 -3.46
C GLY A 154 9.42 -0.78 -2.47
N PHE A 155 9.35 -2.12 -2.40
CA PHE A 155 8.38 -2.82 -1.54
C PHE A 155 8.74 -2.81 -0.05
N ILE A 156 10.02 -2.69 0.28
CA ILE A 156 10.50 -2.66 1.68
C ILE A 156 11.48 -1.53 1.92
N THR A 157 11.58 -1.11 3.17
CA THR A 157 12.57 -0.15 3.65
C THR A 157 13.13 -0.57 5.02
N SER A 158 14.10 0.18 5.53
CA SER A 158 14.66 -0.02 6.86
C SER A 158 13.66 0.44 7.93
N GLY A 159 13.32 -0.46 8.84
CA GLY A 159 12.57 -0.16 10.05
C GLY A 159 13.48 0.30 11.20
N PRO A 160 12.93 0.41 12.42
CA PRO A 160 13.68 0.69 13.64
C PRO A 160 14.82 -0.32 13.87
N ARG A 161 15.88 0.07 14.59
CA ARG A 161 16.91 -0.91 14.96
C ARG A 161 16.35 -1.92 15.95
N SER A 162 16.74 -3.19 15.80
CA SER A 162 16.39 -4.24 16.75
C SER A 162 17.07 -3.97 18.11
N PRO A 163 16.41 -4.28 19.25
CA PRO A 163 17.01 -4.16 20.57
C PRO A 163 18.10 -5.21 20.86
N GLN A 164 18.30 -6.19 19.97
CA GLN A 164 19.31 -7.22 20.12
C GLN A 164 20.75 -6.68 20.05
N PRO A 165 21.74 -7.38 20.65
CA PRO A 165 23.15 -7.00 20.55
C PRO A 165 23.61 -6.75 19.10
N GLY A 166 24.31 -5.64 18.88
CA GLY A 166 24.74 -5.19 17.55
C GLY A 166 23.68 -4.37 16.79
N ALA A 167 22.48 -4.20 17.36
CA ALA A 167 21.40 -3.34 16.86
C ALA A 167 21.17 -3.46 15.34
N PRO A 168 20.97 -4.67 14.80
CA PRO A 168 20.80 -4.86 13.36
C PRO A 168 19.56 -4.09 12.84
N TYR A 169 19.60 -3.72 11.56
CA TYR A 169 18.44 -3.13 10.89
C TYR A 169 17.29 -4.14 10.82
N THR A 170 16.08 -3.66 11.05
CA THR A 170 14.85 -4.38 10.68
C THR A 170 14.35 -3.91 9.31
N TYR A 171 13.41 -4.65 8.75
CA TYR A 171 12.72 -4.35 7.50
C TYR A 171 11.23 -4.21 7.76
N ILE A 172 10.64 -3.23 7.08
CA ILE A 172 9.20 -2.93 7.06
C ILE A 172 8.76 -2.77 5.61
N THR A 173 7.47 -2.98 5.33
CA THR A 173 6.88 -2.69 4.01
C THR A 173 6.67 -1.20 3.81
N THR A 174 6.43 -0.79 2.56
CA THR A 174 6.18 0.60 2.17
C THR A 174 4.75 0.79 1.67
N ASP A 175 4.35 2.04 1.43
CA ASP A 175 3.09 2.36 0.76
C ASP A 175 3.05 1.85 -0.69
N ALA A 176 4.21 1.72 -1.35
CA ALA A 176 4.30 1.12 -2.67
C ALA A 176 3.93 -0.37 -2.64
N PHE A 177 4.25 -1.09 -1.56
CA PHE A 177 3.74 -2.45 -1.35
C PHE A 177 2.21 -2.45 -1.26
N LEU A 178 1.62 -1.63 -0.38
CA LEU A 178 0.17 -1.56 -0.22
C LEU A 178 -0.53 -1.21 -1.56
N SER A 179 -0.03 -0.19 -2.25
CA SER A 179 -0.54 0.26 -3.56
C SER A 179 -0.42 -0.79 -4.65
N HIS A 180 0.66 -1.58 -4.66
CA HIS A 180 0.88 -2.65 -5.65
C HIS A 180 -0.07 -3.83 -5.44
N PHE A 181 -0.27 -4.25 -4.19
CA PHE A 181 -1.14 -5.39 -3.86
C PHE A 181 -2.60 -4.98 -3.65
N GLY A 182 -2.92 -3.69 -3.71
CA GLY A 182 -4.29 -3.18 -3.60
C GLY A 182 -4.82 -3.15 -2.16
N PHE A 183 -3.94 -3.04 -1.17
CA PHE A 183 -4.31 -2.92 0.23
C PHE A 183 -4.41 -1.44 0.63
N GLU A 184 -5.35 -1.10 1.50
CA GLU A 184 -5.42 0.23 2.11
C GLU A 184 -4.43 0.32 3.27
N THR A 185 -4.39 -0.75 4.08
CA THR A 185 -3.53 -0.90 5.24
C THR A 185 -3.03 -2.33 5.36
N LEU A 186 -2.04 -2.55 6.22
CA LEU A 186 -1.56 -3.91 6.55
C LEU A 186 -2.62 -4.80 7.20
N ARG A 187 -3.73 -4.23 7.71
CA ARG A 187 -4.84 -5.00 8.28
C ARG A 187 -5.69 -5.70 7.22
N ASP A 188 -5.54 -5.29 5.95
CA ASP A 188 -6.25 -5.90 4.82
C ASP A 188 -5.52 -7.14 4.28
N LEU A 189 -4.35 -7.46 4.84
CA LEU A 189 -3.64 -8.67 4.50
C LEU A 189 -4.54 -9.90 4.79
N PRO A 190 -4.59 -10.88 3.87
CA PRO A 190 -5.33 -12.12 4.09
C PRO A 190 -4.94 -12.80 5.42
N ASP A 191 -5.90 -13.40 6.11
CA ASP A 191 -5.56 -14.18 7.30
C ASP A 191 -4.63 -15.35 6.93
N ILE A 192 -3.66 -15.65 7.80
CA ILE A 192 -2.72 -16.76 7.61
C ILE A 192 -3.49 -18.09 7.53
N GLU A 193 -4.58 -18.21 8.28
CA GLU A 193 -5.47 -19.38 8.24
C GLU A 193 -6.18 -19.53 6.89
N LYS A 194 -6.56 -18.41 6.25
CA LYS A 194 -7.12 -18.43 4.89
C LYS A 194 -6.07 -18.80 3.84
N LEU A 195 -4.79 -18.53 4.11
CA LEU A 195 -3.69 -18.94 3.25
C LEU A 195 -3.38 -20.43 3.42
N GLU A 196 -3.53 -20.99 4.62
CA GLU A 196 -3.47 -22.44 4.89
C GLU A 196 -4.62 -23.19 4.22
N ASP A 197 -5.85 -22.69 4.36
CA ASP A 197 -7.04 -23.26 3.71
C ASP A 197 -6.93 -23.24 2.18
N ALA A 198 -6.26 -22.21 1.63
CA ALA A 198 -5.93 -22.11 0.21
C ALA A 198 -4.75 -23.01 -0.22
N GLY A 199 -4.11 -23.72 0.71
CA GLY A 199 -2.93 -24.55 0.48
C GLY A 199 -1.66 -23.78 0.13
N LEU A 200 -1.61 -22.49 0.46
CA LEU A 200 -0.51 -21.57 0.14
C LEU A 200 0.52 -21.43 1.28
N LEU A 201 0.17 -21.84 2.51
CA LEU A 201 1.03 -21.80 3.70
C LEU A 201 0.84 -23.04 4.60
N ASP A 202 1.80 -23.28 5.49
CA ASP A 202 1.81 -24.35 6.49
C ASP A 202 2.29 -23.77 7.84
N LYS A 203 1.32 -23.45 8.75
CA LYS A 203 1.56 -22.86 10.08
C LYS A 203 2.58 -23.64 10.88
N GLU A 204 2.41 -24.96 10.90
CA GLU A 204 3.15 -25.86 11.77
C GLU A 204 4.62 -25.85 11.42
N LYS A 205 4.94 -25.81 10.12
CA LYS A 205 6.33 -25.64 9.66
C LYS A 205 6.90 -24.26 9.93
N LEU A 206 6.09 -23.19 9.90
CA LEU A 206 6.55 -21.83 10.22
C LEU A 206 6.84 -21.69 11.71
N LEU A 207 5.95 -22.20 12.57
CA LEU A 207 6.07 -22.13 14.03
C LEU A 207 7.17 -23.05 14.58
N ALA A 208 7.36 -24.23 13.99
CA ALA A 208 8.43 -25.16 14.38
C ALA A 208 9.85 -24.59 14.16
N ASN A 209 10.00 -23.58 13.30
CA ASN A 209 11.28 -22.92 13.03
C ASN A 209 11.57 -21.72 13.93
N ILE A 210 10.66 -21.37 14.85
CA ILE A 210 10.84 -20.27 15.80
C ILE A 210 11.40 -20.86 17.12
N PRO A 211 12.65 -20.53 17.51
CA PRO A 211 13.16 -20.93 18.82
C PRO A 211 12.27 -20.31 19.92
N GLY A 212 11.57 -21.15 20.68
CA GLY A 212 10.69 -20.74 21.79
C GLY A 212 9.21 -20.54 21.45
N ALA A 213 8.76 -20.70 20.20
CA ALA A 213 7.32 -20.60 19.89
C ALA A 213 6.52 -21.79 20.43
N MET A 214 7.12 -22.99 20.52
CA MET A 214 6.43 -24.16 21.07
C MET A 214 6.06 -23.99 22.56
N ASP A 215 6.72 -23.11 23.30
CA ASP A 215 6.36 -22.83 24.70
C ASP A 215 5.10 -21.95 24.81
N ALA A 216 4.81 -21.10 23.82
CA ALA A 216 3.64 -20.21 23.83
C ALA A 216 2.36 -20.88 23.35
N VAL A 217 2.46 -21.88 22.45
CA VAL A 217 1.27 -22.60 21.94
C VAL A 217 0.74 -23.62 22.95
N HIS A 218 1.60 -24.16 23.82
CA HIS A 218 1.17 -25.06 24.89
C HIS A 218 0.51 -24.33 26.07
N GLU A 219 0.78 -23.04 26.29
CA GLU A 219 0.11 -22.25 27.34
C GLU A 219 -1.35 -21.90 26.97
N GLU A 220 -1.69 -21.74 25.69
CA GLU A 220 -3.08 -21.44 25.27
C GLU A 220 -4.00 -22.69 25.25
N GLU A 221 -3.47 -23.90 25.05
CA GLU A 221 -4.29 -25.13 25.10
C GLU A 221 -4.62 -25.58 26.54
N ASP A 222 -3.75 -25.26 27.52
CA ASP A 222 -3.93 -25.65 28.92
C ASP A 222 -4.88 -24.72 29.72
N GLU A 223 -5.23 -23.53 29.21
CA GLU A 223 -6.21 -22.61 29.85
C GLU A 223 -7.67 -22.86 29.45
N ILE A 224 -7.94 -23.77 28.51
CA ILE A 224 -9.31 -24.13 28.07
C ILE A 224 -9.75 -25.53 28.56
N GLY A 225 -9.07 -26.07 29.56
CA GLY A 225 -9.40 -27.35 30.23
C GLY A 225 -10.34 -27.22 31.43
#